data_AF-A0A7V6FDW4-F1
#
_entry.id   AF-A0A7V6FDW4-F1
#
_cell.length_a   1.000
_cell.length_b   1.000
_cell.length_c   1.000
_cell.angle_alpha   90.00
_cell.angle_beta   90.00
_cell.angle_gamma   90.00
#
_symmetry.space_group_name_H-M   'P 1'
#
loop_
_entity.id
_entity.type
_entity.pdbx_description
1 polymer ?
#
loop_
_entity_poly.entity_id
_entity_poly.type
_entity_poly.pdbx_seq_one_letter_code
_entity_poly.pdbx_strand_id
1 'polypeptide(L)'
;MIKPIGKRVVLKEIEASDTTTSGLVLAGQKEEHQMAEVIAVSDKVKYLEVGQTVYYKKYAGTKVKYENQEYLIIETENVIAIIE
;
A
#
# COMPACT_ATOMS: atom_id res chain seq x y z
N MET A 1 8.34 -14.73 4.69
CA MET A 1 7.91 -13.46 5.32
C MET A 1 8.93 -12.35 5.04
N ILE A 2 8.51 -11.25 4.41
CA ILE A 2 9.39 -10.09 4.14
C ILE A 2 9.48 -9.22 5.40
N LYS A 3 10.70 -8.93 5.84
CA LYS A 3 10.96 -8.05 7.00
C LYS A 3 11.62 -6.76 6.54
N PRO A 4 10.97 -5.58 6.71
CA PRO A 4 11.58 -4.31 6.34
C PRO A 4 12.71 -3.91 7.30
N ILE A 5 13.73 -3.21 6.77
CA ILE A 5 14.89 -2.72 7.53
C ILE A 5 14.89 -1.18 7.53
N GLY A 6 15.23 -0.60 8.67
CA GLY A 6 15.28 0.86 8.84
C GLY A 6 13.87 1.42 9.03
N LYS A 7 13.62 2.67 8.63
CA LYS A 7 12.27 3.27 8.72
C LYS A 7 11.42 2.89 7.51
N ARG A 8 11.25 1.58 7.26
CA ARG A 8 10.52 1.05 6.10
C ARG A 8 9.31 0.21 6.50
N VAL A 9 8.36 0.15 5.58
CA VAL A 9 7.15 -0.67 5.66
C VAL A 9 6.97 -1.44 4.36
N VAL A 10 6.35 -2.61 4.45
CA VAL A 10 5.96 -3.45 3.31
C VAL A 10 4.46 -3.34 3.15
N LEU A 11 4.02 -2.99 1.96
CA LEU A 11 2.64 -2.75 1.60
C LEU A 11 2.20 -3.72 0.51
N LYS A 12 0.89 -3.98 0.44
CA LYS A 12 0.22 -4.65 -0.67
C LYS A 12 -0.80 -3.69 -1.26
N GLU A 13 -0.60 -3.29 -2.51
CA GLU A 13 -1.50 -2.37 -3.21
C GLU A 13 -2.91 -2.97 -3.25
N ILE A 14 -3.92 -2.17 -2.90
CA ILE A 14 -5.32 -2.58 -3.01
C ILE A 14 -5.78 -2.24 -4.43
N GLU A 15 -6.21 -3.24 -5.18
CA GLU A 15 -6.76 -3.01 -6.51
C GLU A 15 -8.06 -2.20 -6.39
N ALA A 16 -8.13 -1.09 -7.12
CA ALA A 16 -9.38 -0.35 -7.23
C ALA A 16 -10.40 -1.23 -7.96
N SER A 17 -11.55 -1.47 -7.32
CA SER A 17 -12.68 -2.11 -7.98
C SER A 17 -13.17 -1.21 -9.12
N ASP A 18 -13.16 -1.74 -10.35
CA ASP A 18 -13.66 -1.06 -11.54
C ASP A 18 -15.19 -0.96 -11.63
N THR A 19 -15.88 -1.49 -10.62
CA THR A 19 -17.34 -1.57 -10.59
C THR A 19 -17.90 -0.53 -9.64
N THR A 20 -18.57 0.47 -10.22
CA THR A 20 -19.50 1.29 -9.46
C THR A 20 -20.67 0.43 -8.96
N THR A 21 -21.30 0.81 -7.85
CA THR A 21 -22.49 0.15 -7.26
C THR A 21 -23.65 -0.06 -8.25
N SER A 22 -23.62 0.60 -9.42
CA SER A 22 -24.62 0.52 -10.49
C SER A 22 -24.24 -0.45 -11.63
N GLY A 23 -23.10 -1.14 -11.57
CA GLY A 23 -22.66 -2.10 -12.61
C GLY A 23 -22.14 -1.46 -13.90
N LEU A 24 -21.97 -0.14 -13.93
CA LEU A 24 -21.37 0.59 -15.06
C LEU A 24 -19.85 0.66 -14.89
N VAL A 25 -19.13 0.19 -15.90
CA VAL A 25 -17.67 0.35 -16.01
C VAL A 25 -17.39 1.83 -16.28
N LEU A 26 -16.69 2.50 -15.36
CA LEU A 26 -16.26 3.89 -15.57
C LEU A 26 -15.11 3.93 -16.59
N ALA A 27 -15.41 4.39 -17.81
CA ALA A 27 -14.40 4.77 -18.79
C ALA A 27 -13.86 6.18 -18.44
N GLY A 28 -13.02 6.24 -17.41
CA GLY A 28 -12.30 7.44 -16.99
C GLY A 28 -10.90 7.06 -16.53
N GLN A 29 -9.95 8.00 -16.55
CA GLN A 29 -8.60 7.77 -16.01
C GLN A 29 -8.76 7.28 -14.57
N LYS A 30 -8.51 5.98 -14.34
CA LYS A 30 -8.53 5.39 -13.02
C LYS A 30 -7.58 6.20 -12.16
N GLU A 31 -8.13 6.97 -11.22
CA GLU A 31 -7.32 7.49 -10.15
C GLU A 31 -6.75 6.25 -9.46
N GLU A 32 -5.48 5.97 -9.71
CA GLU A 32 -4.69 4.99 -8.97
C GLU A 32 -4.73 5.46 -7.51
N HIS A 33 -5.75 5.02 -6.78
CA HIS A 33 -5.89 5.34 -5.39
C HIS A 33 -4.66 4.74 -4.73
N GLN A 34 -3.79 5.61 -4.23
CA GLN A 34 -2.52 5.25 -3.61
C GLN A 34 -2.79 4.65 -2.22
N MET A 35 -3.59 3.58 -2.20
CA MET A 35 -4.06 2.87 -1.04
C MET A 35 -3.41 1.50 -1.02
N ALA A 36 -2.91 1.11 0.13
CA ALA A 36 -2.33 -0.19 0.31
C ALA A 36 -2.55 -0.70 1.73
N GLU A 37 -2.60 -2.01 1.88
CA GLU A 37 -2.62 -2.68 3.16
C GLU A 37 -1.18 -2.84 3.68
N VAL A 38 -0.97 -2.57 4.97
CA VAL A 38 0.32 -2.76 5.65
C VAL A 38 0.52 -4.24 5.96
N ILE A 39 1.50 -4.88 5.31
CA ILE A 39 1.82 -6.30 5.49
C ILE A 39 2.93 -6.51 6.53
N ALA A 40 3.89 -5.60 6.60
CA ALA A 40 4.96 -5.66 7.60
C ALA A 40 5.50 -4.27 7.94
N VAL A 41 5.85 -4.09 9.21
CA VAL A 41 6.38 -2.84 9.77
C VAL A 41 7.71 -3.12 10.45
N SER A 42 8.69 -2.22 10.28
CA SER A 42 9.94 -2.32 11.06
C SER A 42 9.68 -1.94 12.51
N ASP A 43 10.41 -2.58 13.41
CA ASP A 43 10.57 -2.22 14.82
C ASP A 43 10.89 -0.72 15.09
N LYS A 44 11.41 0.02 14.12
CA LYS A 44 11.69 1.45 14.23
C LYS A 44 10.48 2.35 13.99
N VAL A 45 9.37 1.79 13.52
CA VAL A 45 8.12 2.50 13.21
C VAL A 45 7.09 2.15 14.27
N LYS A 46 6.55 3.15 14.95
CA LYS A 46 5.62 2.95 16.09
C LYS A 46 4.17 3.36 15.83
N TYR A 47 3.92 4.05 14.72
CA TYR A 47 2.62 4.65 14.41
C TYR A 47 1.89 3.92 13.28
N LEU A 48 2.38 2.75 12.86
CA LEU A 48 1.74 1.89 11.87
C LEU A 48 1.69 0.47 12.41
N GLU A 49 0.58 -0.20 12.10
CA GLU A 49 0.34 -1.59 12.48
C GLU A 49 0.01 -2.43 11.25
N VAL A 50 0.32 -3.72 11.33
CA VAL A 50 -0.02 -4.68 10.27
C VAL A 50 -1.54 -4.80 10.16
N GLY A 51 -2.05 -4.82 8.92
CA GLY A 51 -3.48 -4.86 8.60
C GLY A 51 -4.13 -3.49 8.43
N GLN A 52 -3.44 -2.39 8.76
CA GLN A 52 -3.96 -1.05 8.49
C GLN A 52 -3.95 -0.75 6.99
N THR A 53 -4.96 -0.01 6.53
CA THR A 53 -4.95 0.57 5.18
C THR A 53 -4.39 1.98 5.24
N VAL A 54 -3.51 2.33 4.32
CA VAL A 54 -2.83 3.62 4.30
C VAL A 54 -2.87 4.28 2.93
N TYR A 55 -2.88 5.60 2.91
CA TYR A 55 -2.49 6.38 1.74
C TYR A 55 -0.97 6.57 1.70
N TYR A 56 -0.35 6.47 0.53
CA TYR A 56 1.08 6.70 0.33
C TYR A 56 1.36 7.58 -0.88
N LYS A 57 2.57 8.13 -1.00
CA LYS A 57 2.95 8.95 -2.17
C LYS A 57 3.10 8.07 -3.42
N LYS A 58 2.49 8.50 -4.52
CA LYS A 58 2.73 7.89 -5.84
C LYS A 58 4.23 7.83 -6.16
N TYR A 59 4.66 6.72 -6.75
CA TYR A 59 6.06 6.44 -7.13
C TYR A 59 7.05 6.31 -5.96
N ALA A 60 6.59 6.24 -4.72
CA ALA A 60 7.47 5.96 -3.59
C ALA A 60 7.85 4.48 -3.53
N GLY A 61 9.13 4.22 -3.28
CA GLY A 61 9.65 2.90 -2.90
C GLY A 61 9.96 1.95 -4.05
N THR A 62 9.93 0.65 -3.75
CA THR A 62 10.40 -0.41 -4.65
C THR A 62 9.42 -1.56 -4.67
N LYS A 63 8.97 -1.95 -5.88
CA LYS A 63 8.15 -3.15 -6.08
C LYS A 63 9.03 -4.40 -6.03
N VAL A 64 8.63 -5.38 -5.24
CA VAL A 64 9.32 -6.66 -5.08
C VAL A 64 8.36 -7.82 -5.25
N LYS A 65 8.83 -8.91 -5.86
CA LYS A 65 8.09 -10.18 -5.93
C LYS A 65 8.63 -11.15 -4.90
N TYR A 66 7.74 -11.71 -4.09
CA TYR A 66 8.07 -12.71 -3.08
C TYR A 66 6.92 -13.70 -2.95
N GLU A 67 7.21 -15.01 -2.96
CA GLU A 67 6.20 -16.08 -2.87
C GLU A 67 5.03 -15.87 -3.87
N ASN A 68 5.36 -15.51 -5.11
CA ASN A 68 4.43 -15.22 -6.20
C ASN A 68 3.44 -14.06 -5.93
N GLN A 69 3.71 -13.20 -4.96
CA GLN A 69 2.95 -11.98 -4.70
C GLN A 69 3.81 -10.73 -4.89
N GLU A 70 3.20 -9.66 -5.39
CA GLU A 70 3.83 -8.34 -5.50
C GLU A 70 3.62 -7.54 -4.21
N TYR A 71 4.69 -6.92 -3.74
CA TYR A 71 4.69 -6.04 -2.58
C TYR A 71 5.40 -4.74 -2.93
N LEU A 72 5.04 -3.68 -2.22
CA LEU A 72 5.68 -2.37 -2.31
C LEU A 72 6.40 -2.06 -1.00
N ILE A 73 7.72 -1.85 -1.06
CA ILE A 73 8.50 -1.45 0.10
C ILE A 73 8.74 0.06 0.02
N ILE A 74 8.24 0.81 1.00
CA ILE A 74 8.41 2.27 1.06
C ILE A 74 9.03 2.70 2.38
N GLU A 75 9.62 3.90 2.39
CA GLU A 75 9.97 4.59 3.63
C GLU A 75 8.72 5.18 4.28
N THR A 76 8.72 5.17 5.62
CA THR A 76 7.54 5.55 6.41
C THR A 76 7.17 7.03 6.24
N GLU A 77 8.10 7.88 5.82
CA GLU A 77 7.89 9.29 5.49
C GLU A 77 7.07 9.50 4.20
N ASN A 78 6.87 8.42 3.42
CA ASN A 78 6.02 8.42 2.24
C ASN A 78 4.61 7.90 2.52
N VAL A 79 4.33 7.44 3.74
CA VAL A 79 2.97 7.16 4.21
C VAL A 79 2.32 8.50 4.59
N ILE A 80 1.19 8.81 3.98
CA ILE A 80 0.50 10.11 4.09
C ILE A 80 -0.56 10.07 5.20
N ALA A 81 -1.34 8.99 5.27
CA ALA A 81 -2.44 8.85 6.22
C ALA A 81 -2.79 7.37 6.46
N ILE A 82 -3.39 7.09 7.62
CA ILE A 82 -4.03 5.82 7.96
C ILE A 82 -5.53 5.98 7.76
N ILE A 83 -6.18 4.96 7.23
CA ILE A 83 -7.63 4.91 6.99
C ILE A 83 -8.26 4.06 8.09
N GLU A 84 -9.31 4.60 8.75
CA GLU A 84 -10.15 3.92 9.76
C GLU A 84 -11.51 3.52 9.17
#